data_AF-A0A924UV34-F1
#
_entry.id   AF-A0A924UV34-F1
#
_cell.length_a   1.000
_cell.length_b   1.000
_cell.length_c   1.000
_cell.angle_alpha   90.00
_cell.angle_beta   90.00
_cell.angle_gamma   90.00
#
_symmetry.space_group_name_H-M   'P 1'
#
loop_
_entity.id
_entity.type
_entity.pdbx_description
1 polymer ?
#
loop_
_entity_poly.entity_id
_entity_poly.type
_entity_poly.pdbx_seq_one_letter_code
_entity_poly.pdbx_strand_id
1 'polypeptide(L)'
;METNSHGFTIIEVMMFLAISSLLLLGVFLLSGNLINGTRFTDSIRGLESFLQRQYEEVTSGVNPRGQQACSSSAVTIGGASDTPGTSNCLLLGKVIIFRVGTDTIDSYDVVGSEPAIPPVGASLGVLLQSYSPTTVLQSHTSYTVPWDARFRAGKRGDGAAANAVALLRSPTSSQVEAYHFATTATGVISLWAVVVNPVASATTGSYCIDGQDGAINTAAITFGRAQGSTAINAVFDVAAGVPC
;
A
#
# COMPACT_ATOMS: atom_id res chain seq x y z
N MET A 1 51.09 -44.05 -37.22
CA MET A 1 49.91 -43.30 -36.75
C MET A 1 49.70 -43.75 -35.30
N GLU A 2 50.44 -43.15 -34.37
CA GLU A 2 50.36 -43.51 -32.94
C GLU A 2 49.23 -42.72 -32.31
N THR A 3 48.20 -43.43 -31.86
CA THR A 3 47.15 -42.88 -31.02
C THR A 3 47.60 -43.02 -29.56
N ASN A 4 48.20 -41.96 -29.01
CA ASN A 4 48.49 -41.89 -27.57
C ASN A 4 47.18 -41.89 -26.79
N SER A 5 46.79 -43.05 -26.27
CA SER A 5 45.66 -43.19 -25.34
C SER A 5 46.13 -42.76 -23.95
N HIS A 6 46.04 -41.46 -23.67
CA HIS A 6 46.27 -40.92 -22.34
C HIS A 6 45.06 -41.24 -21.45
N GLY A 7 45.22 -42.20 -20.53
CA GLY A 7 44.26 -42.50 -19.48
C GLY A 7 44.43 -41.54 -18.30
N PHE A 8 43.32 -41.00 -17.79
CA PHE A 8 43.29 -40.22 -16.56
C PHE A 8 43.63 -41.08 -15.34
N THR A 9 44.45 -40.56 -14.44
CA THR A 9 44.78 -41.27 -13.20
C THR A 9 43.61 -41.19 -12.21
N ILE A 10 43.47 -42.21 -11.35
CA ILE A 10 42.43 -42.23 -10.31
C ILE A 10 42.50 -40.96 -9.42
N ILE A 11 43.71 -40.47 -9.14
CA ILE A 11 43.91 -39.29 -8.29
C ILE A 11 43.40 -38.00 -8.96
N GLU A 12 43.53 -37.90 -10.29
CA GLU A 12 43.07 -36.75 -11.06
C GLU A 12 41.55 -36.70 -11.13
N VAL A 13 40.90 -37.85 -11.32
CA VAL A 13 39.44 -37.95 -11.29
C VAL A 13 38.89 -37.60 -9.91
N MET A 14 39.52 -38.07 -8.83
CA MET A 14 39.09 -37.72 -7.47
C MET A 14 39.28 -36.22 -7.16
N MET A 15 40.39 -35.62 -7.59
CA MET A 15 40.62 -34.19 -7.39
C MET A 15 39.64 -33.33 -8.20
N PHE A 16 39.35 -33.73 -9.44
CA PHE A 16 38.36 -33.06 -10.27
C PHE A 16 36.96 -33.11 -9.65
N LEU A 17 36.54 -34.27 -9.13
CA LEU A 17 35.25 -34.41 -8.44
C LEU A 17 35.19 -33.62 -7.12
N ALA A 18 36.29 -33.59 -6.35
CA ALA A 18 36.37 -32.81 -5.12
C ALA A 18 36.23 -31.30 -5.39
N ILE A 19 36.94 -30.78 -6.40
CA ILE A 19 36.85 -29.35 -6.76
C ILE A 19 35.49 -29.03 -7.35
N SER A 20 34.95 -29.89 -8.22
CA SER A 20 33.63 -29.69 -8.85
C SER A 20 32.50 -29.67 -7.83
N SER A 21 32.54 -30.57 -6.84
CA SER A 21 31.55 -30.61 -5.75
C SER A 21 31.67 -29.40 -4.82
N LEU A 22 32.88 -28.94 -4.50
CA LEU A 22 33.10 -27.73 -3.70
C LEU A 22 32.56 -26.48 -4.41
N LEU A 23 32.84 -26.32 -5.71
CA LEU A 23 32.32 -25.20 -6.50
C LEU A 23 30.78 -25.24 -6.58
N LEU A 24 30.20 -26.42 -6.78
CA LEU A 24 28.75 -26.60 -6.81
C LEU A 24 28.10 -26.18 -5.49
N LEU A 25 28.66 -26.59 -4.35
CA LEU A 25 28.19 -26.17 -3.03
C LEU A 25 28.30 -24.66 -2.84
N GLY A 26 29.40 -24.05 -3.30
CA GLY A 26 29.56 -22.59 -3.28
C GLY A 26 28.47 -21.86 -4.05
N VAL A 27 28.11 -22.34 -5.24
CA VAL A 27 27.03 -21.77 -6.05
C VAL A 27 25.68 -21.88 -5.36
N PHE A 28 25.37 -23.03 -4.74
CA PHE A 28 24.11 -23.19 -4.01
C PHE A 28 23.99 -22.26 -2.80
N LEU A 29 25.06 -22.07 -2.03
CA LEU A 29 25.06 -21.17 -0.88
C LEU A 29 24.91 -19.69 -1.30
N LEU A 30 25.58 -19.29 -2.37
CA LEU A 30 25.54 -17.91 -2.86
C LEU A 30 24.20 -17.57 -3.55
N SER A 31 23.62 -18.53 -4.28
CA SER A 31 22.37 -18.31 -5.02
C SER A 31 21.16 -18.10 -4.11
N GLY A 32 21.09 -18.78 -2.95
CA GLY A 32 19.96 -18.66 -2.02
C GLY A 32 19.73 -17.22 -1.53
N ASN A 33 20.79 -16.52 -1.13
CA ASN A 33 20.69 -15.14 -0.62
C ASN A 33 20.28 -14.13 -1.70
N LEU A 34 20.77 -14.31 -2.93
CA LEU A 34 20.45 -13.43 -4.07
C LEU A 34 18.98 -13.57 -4.49
N ILE A 35 18.44 -14.78 -4.43
CA ILE A 35 17.04 -15.06 -4.79
C ILE A 35 16.09 -14.37 -3.82
N ASN A 36 16.35 -14.45 -2.50
CA ASN A 36 15.48 -13.85 -1.50
C ASN A 36 15.44 -12.32 -1.59
N GLY A 37 16.60 -11.67 -1.83
CA GLY A 37 16.65 -10.21 -2.03
C GLY A 37 15.91 -9.77 -3.31
N THR A 38 16.04 -10.55 -4.39
CA THR A 38 15.34 -10.26 -5.66
C THR A 38 13.82 -10.38 -5.52
N ARG A 39 13.35 -11.46 -4.86
CA ARG A 39 11.92 -11.68 -4.59
C ARG A 39 11.32 -10.58 -3.72
N PHE A 40 12.03 -10.18 -2.66
CA PHE A 40 11.61 -9.07 -1.82
C PHE A 40 11.50 -7.76 -2.61
N THR A 41 12.51 -7.45 -3.42
CA THR A 41 12.50 -6.24 -4.26
C THR A 41 11.31 -6.24 -5.23
N ASP A 42 11.00 -7.39 -5.83
CA ASP A 42 9.84 -7.57 -6.70
C ASP A 42 8.51 -7.37 -5.95
N SER A 43 8.36 -7.93 -4.74
CA SER A 43 7.20 -7.69 -3.87
C SER A 43 6.97 -6.21 -3.60
N ILE A 44 8.01 -5.49 -3.23
CA ILE A 44 7.92 -4.07 -2.88
C ILE A 44 7.58 -3.22 -4.10
N ARG A 45 8.19 -3.48 -5.26
CA ARG A 45 7.86 -2.78 -6.51
C ARG A 45 6.44 -3.08 -6.99
N GLY A 46 6.00 -4.32 -6.85
CA GLY A 46 4.62 -4.73 -7.15
C GLY A 46 3.61 -4.02 -6.26
N LEU A 47 3.93 -3.91 -4.97
CA LEU A 47 3.15 -3.16 -4.01
C LEU A 47 3.11 -1.66 -4.33
N GLU A 48 4.26 -1.05 -4.59
CA GLU A 48 4.36 0.35 -4.99
C GLU A 48 3.47 0.63 -6.21
N SER A 49 3.58 -0.23 -7.24
CA SER A 49 2.73 -0.15 -8.44
C SER A 49 1.24 -0.29 -8.12
N PHE A 50 0.86 -1.18 -7.19
CA PHE A 50 -0.52 -1.30 -6.73
C PHE A 50 -1.02 -0.02 -6.08
N LEU A 51 -0.24 0.56 -5.16
CA LEU A 51 -0.60 1.79 -4.45
C LEU A 51 -0.67 3.00 -5.41
N GLN A 52 0.24 3.08 -6.38
CA GLN A 52 0.22 4.10 -7.43
C GLN A 52 -1.05 3.98 -8.28
N ARG A 53 -1.48 2.77 -8.66
CA ARG A 53 -2.75 2.56 -9.35
C ARG A 53 -3.96 3.00 -8.51
N GLN A 54 -3.96 2.71 -7.21
CA GLN A 54 -5.05 3.18 -6.32
C GLN A 54 -5.11 4.71 -6.27
N TYR A 55 -3.96 5.39 -6.25
CA TYR A 55 -3.89 6.85 -6.34
C TYR A 55 -4.43 7.36 -7.69
N GLU A 56 -4.02 6.75 -8.80
CA GLU A 56 -4.48 7.14 -10.14
C GLU A 56 -5.99 6.97 -10.30
N GLU A 57 -6.56 5.88 -9.78
CA GLU A 57 -8.01 5.67 -9.74
C GLU A 57 -8.74 6.79 -8.99
N VAL A 58 -8.22 7.24 -7.83
CA VAL A 58 -8.76 8.40 -7.09
C VAL A 58 -8.73 9.67 -7.94
N THR A 59 -7.67 9.89 -8.71
CA THR A 59 -7.56 11.08 -9.57
C THR A 59 -8.47 11.02 -10.80
N SER A 60 -8.74 9.83 -11.33
CA SER A 60 -9.62 9.62 -12.49
C SER A 60 -11.10 9.92 -12.21
N GLY A 61 -11.52 9.86 -10.93
CA GLY A 61 -12.87 10.22 -10.50
C GLY A 61 -13.97 9.29 -10.99
N VAL A 62 -13.64 8.09 -11.46
CA VAL A 62 -14.63 7.11 -11.93
C VAL A 62 -15.44 6.59 -10.75
N ASN A 63 -16.74 6.91 -10.72
CA ASN A 63 -17.61 6.51 -9.62
C ASN A 63 -17.76 4.98 -9.57
N PRO A 64 -17.37 4.32 -8.47
CA PRO A 64 -17.55 2.89 -8.30
C PRO A 64 -19.03 2.55 -8.19
N ARG A 65 -19.44 1.48 -8.87
CA ARG A 65 -20.79 0.94 -8.76
C ARG A 65 -20.94 0.29 -7.39
N GLY A 66 -21.79 0.85 -6.53
CA GLY A 66 -22.08 0.30 -5.20
C GLY A 66 -23.47 0.67 -4.71
N GLN A 67 -23.97 -0.09 -3.73
CA GLN A 67 -25.24 0.16 -3.04
C GLN A 67 -25.06 1.28 -2.00
N GLN A 68 -24.88 2.51 -2.47
CA GLN A 68 -24.86 3.71 -1.64
C GLN A 68 -26.03 4.63 -2.00
N ALA A 69 -26.58 5.29 -0.99
CA ALA A 69 -27.52 6.39 -1.15
C ALA A 69 -26.93 7.64 -0.47
N CYS A 70 -26.88 8.76 -1.18
CA CYS A 70 -26.41 10.03 -0.61
C CYS A 70 -27.55 11.03 -0.54
N SER A 71 -27.94 11.39 0.69
CA SER A 71 -28.81 12.53 0.94
C SER A 71 -27.96 13.77 1.22
N SER A 72 -28.56 14.96 1.16
CA SER A 72 -27.87 16.22 1.47
C SER A 72 -27.23 16.13 2.86
N SER A 73 -25.90 16.00 2.91
CA SER A 73 -25.05 15.90 4.12
C SER A 73 -24.90 14.51 4.77
N ALA A 74 -25.49 13.43 4.23
CA ALA A 74 -25.31 12.09 4.79
C ALA A 74 -25.17 11.00 3.73
N VAL A 75 -24.23 10.08 3.98
CA VAL A 75 -24.02 8.87 3.19
C VAL A 75 -24.64 7.68 3.93
N THR A 76 -25.57 6.98 3.28
CA THR A 76 -26.15 5.73 3.80
C THR A 76 -25.61 4.55 3.01
N ILE A 77 -24.96 3.61 3.70
CA ILE A 77 -24.36 2.41 3.10
C ILE A 77 -25.31 1.22 3.28
N GLY A 78 -25.57 0.45 2.21
CA GLY A 78 -26.40 -0.76 2.27
C GLY A 78 -27.91 -0.53 2.13
N GLY A 79 -28.32 0.64 1.65
CA GLY A 79 -29.71 0.99 1.30
C GLY A 79 -30.03 0.82 -0.20
N ALA A 80 -31.17 1.36 -0.65
CA ALA A 80 -31.50 1.41 -2.06
C ALA A 80 -30.42 2.21 -2.83
N SER A 81 -29.75 1.57 -3.79
CA SER A 81 -28.72 2.22 -4.61
C SER A 81 -29.30 3.40 -5.37
N ASP A 82 -28.68 4.57 -5.24
CA ASP A 82 -28.93 5.62 -6.22
C ASP A 82 -28.36 5.20 -7.58
N THR A 83 -29.08 5.50 -8.66
CA THR A 83 -28.63 5.19 -10.02
C THR A 83 -27.39 6.04 -10.35
N PRO A 84 -26.32 5.46 -10.93
CA PRO A 84 -25.18 6.22 -11.40
C PRO A 84 -25.61 7.35 -12.34
N GLY A 85 -25.20 8.59 -12.07
CA GLY A 85 -25.53 9.77 -12.87
C GLY A 85 -26.78 10.55 -12.42
N THR A 86 -27.52 10.06 -11.42
CA THR A 86 -28.64 10.81 -10.79
C THR A 86 -28.47 10.98 -9.28
N SER A 87 -27.34 10.52 -8.73
CA SER A 87 -27.06 10.54 -7.29
C SER A 87 -26.26 11.78 -6.87
N ASN A 88 -26.46 12.23 -5.63
CA ASN A 88 -25.65 13.29 -5.02
C ASN A 88 -24.37 12.72 -4.36
N CYS A 89 -24.00 11.47 -4.70
CA CYS A 89 -22.80 10.82 -4.21
C CYS A 89 -21.59 11.21 -5.05
N LEU A 90 -20.60 11.83 -4.42
CA LEU A 90 -19.32 12.14 -5.02
C LEU A 90 -18.26 11.13 -4.55
N LEU A 91 -17.47 10.58 -5.48
CA LEU A 91 -16.27 9.83 -5.11
C LEU A 91 -15.22 10.82 -4.59
N LEU A 92 -14.88 10.69 -3.32
CA LEU A 92 -13.89 11.53 -2.66
C LEU A 92 -12.51 10.87 -2.62
N GLY A 93 -12.42 9.54 -2.68
CA GLY A 93 -11.12 8.89 -2.62
C GLY A 93 -11.15 7.41 -2.27
N LYS A 94 -10.09 6.94 -1.62
CA LYS A 94 -9.91 5.54 -1.20
C LYS A 94 -9.25 5.44 0.16
N VAL A 95 -9.66 4.48 0.97
CA VAL A 95 -8.95 4.03 2.17
C VAL A 95 -8.22 2.75 1.87
N ILE A 96 -6.95 2.70 2.24
CA ILE A 96 -6.08 1.53 2.13
C ILE A 96 -5.72 1.10 3.55
N ILE A 97 -6.02 -0.14 3.90
CA ILE A 97 -5.79 -0.74 5.21
C ILE A 97 -4.70 -1.79 5.04
N PHE A 98 -3.60 -1.59 5.76
CA PHE A 98 -2.50 -2.52 5.88
C PHE A 98 -2.76 -3.45 7.05
N ARG A 99 -2.87 -4.75 6.78
CA ARG A 99 -3.10 -5.75 7.83
C ARG A 99 -1.75 -6.09 8.49
N VAL A 100 -1.50 -5.45 9.63
CA VAL A 100 -0.27 -5.66 10.40
C VAL A 100 -0.15 -7.13 10.80
N GLY A 101 1.02 -7.71 10.55
CA GLY A 101 1.34 -9.12 10.78
C GLY A 101 0.96 -10.06 9.63
N THR A 102 0.31 -9.56 8.57
CA THR A 102 -0.05 -10.35 7.38
C THR A 102 0.56 -9.75 6.11
N ASP A 103 0.31 -10.40 4.99
CA ASP A 103 0.71 -10.05 3.62
C ASP A 103 -0.40 -9.33 2.84
N THR A 104 -1.50 -8.98 3.50
CA THR A 104 -2.72 -8.48 2.82
C THR A 104 -2.94 -6.99 3.01
N ILE A 105 -3.45 -6.37 1.95
CA ILE A 105 -3.92 -5.00 1.93
C ILE A 105 -5.37 -5.00 1.45
N ASP A 106 -6.21 -4.24 2.13
CA ASP A 106 -7.58 -3.99 1.70
C ASP A 106 -7.73 -2.54 1.28
N SER A 107 -8.39 -2.31 0.15
CA SER A 107 -8.76 -0.97 -0.32
C SER A 107 -10.27 -0.84 -0.43
N TYR A 108 -10.77 0.31 0.02
CA TYR A 108 -12.18 0.67 0.04
C TYR A 108 -12.38 2.04 -0.58
N ASP A 109 -13.38 2.18 -1.44
CA ASP A 109 -13.72 3.50 -1.97
C ASP A 109 -14.39 4.38 -0.92
N VAL A 110 -14.11 5.67 -0.98
CA VAL A 110 -14.67 6.71 -0.11
C VAL A 110 -15.59 7.59 -0.91
N VAL A 111 -16.85 7.64 -0.50
CA VAL A 111 -17.84 8.54 -1.07
C VAL A 111 -18.22 9.62 -0.07
N GLY A 112 -18.70 10.74 -0.58
CA GLY A 112 -19.28 11.82 0.20
C GLY A 112 -20.56 12.32 -0.43
N SER A 113 -21.30 13.11 0.34
CA SER A 113 -22.51 13.80 -0.11
C SER A 113 -22.21 15.28 -0.27
N GLU A 114 -22.67 15.92 -1.34
CA GLU A 114 -22.54 17.37 -1.46
C GLU A 114 -23.34 18.09 -0.35
N PRO A 115 -22.72 19.03 0.40
CA PRO A 115 -23.43 19.82 1.39
C PRO A 115 -24.37 20.83 0.71
N ALA A 116 -25.48 21.16 1.36
CA ALA A 116 -26.44 22.15 0.83
C ALA A 116 -25.82 23.55 0.63
N ILE A 117 -24.77 23.87 1.40
CA ILE A 117 -23.99 25.11 1.27
C ILE A 117 -22.51 24.73 1.37
N PRO A 118 -21.76 24.66 0.26
CA PRO A 118 -20.34 24.35 0.31
C PRO A 118 -19.56 25.50 0.95
N PRO A 119 -18.66 25.22 1.92
CA PRO A 119 -17.85 26.25 2.54
C PRO A 119 -16.81 26.79 1.55
N VAL A 120 -16.97 28.05 1.13
CA VAL A 120 -16.09 28.72 0.17
C VAL A 120 -14.84 29.25 0.89
N GLY A 121 -13.66 28.97 0.35
CA GLY A 121 -12.38 29.44 0.91
C GLY A 121 -11.92 28.73 2.18
N ALA A 122 -12.58 27.64 2.58
CA ALA A 122 -12.16 26.80 3.70
C ALA A 122 -10.90 25.99 3.35
N SER A 123 -10.16 25.58 4.39
CA SER A 123 -9.04 24.64 4.22
C SER A 123 -9.53 23.28 3.72
N LEU A 124 -8.65 22.52 3.07
CA LEU A 124 -9.00 21.22 2.48
C LEU A 124 -9.67 20.27 3.48
N GLY A 125 -9.17 20.19 4.72
CA GLY A 125 -9.77 19.35 5.76
C GLY A 125 -11.21 19.77 6.11
N VAL A 126 -11.47 21.06 6.26
CA VAL A 126 -12.83 21.57 6.56
C VAL A 126 -13.78 21.35 5.38
N LEU A 127 -13.27 21.55 4.16
CA LEU A 127 -14.02 21.25 2.94
C LEU A 127 -14.37 19.76 2.89
N LEU A 128 -13.39 18.87 3.00
CA LEU A 128 -13.62 17.42 3.00
C LEU A 128 -14.58 16.99 4.12
N GLN A 129 -14.48 17.58 5.32
CA GLN A 129 -15.40 17.28 6.42
C GLN A 129 -16.86 17.57 6.05
N SER A 130 -17.12 18.69 5.36
CA SER A 130 -18.48 19.08 4.97
C SER A 130 -19.13 18.10 3.98
N TYR A 131 -18.34 17.29 3.28
CA TYR A 131 -18.82 16.25 2.36
C TYR A 131 -19.04 14.89 3.06
N SER A 132 -18.86 14.79 4.39
CA SER A 132 -19.12 13.57 5.18
C SER A 132 -18.49 12.28 4.61
N PRO A 133 -17.15 12.22 4.45
CA PRO A 133 -16.47 11.12 3.77
C PRO A 133 -16.65 9.80 4.51
N THR A 134 -17.16 8.79 3.80
CA THR A 134 -17.49 7.47 4.35
C THR A 134 -17.10 6.37 3.36
N THR A 135 -16.54 5.26 3.84
CA THR A 135 -16.17 4.13 2.97
C THR A 135 -17.38 3.29 2.54
N VAL A 136 -17.30 2.71 1.35
CA VAL A 136 -18.32 1.81 0.77
C VAL A 136 -17.93 0.35 0.98
N LEU A 137 -18.80 -0.41 1.66
CA LEU A 137 -18.54 -1.82 1.99
C LEU A 137 -18.34 -2.73 0.78
N GLN A 138 -19.07 -2.48 -0.31
CA GLN A 138 -19.09 -3.36 -1.49
C GLN A 138 -17.98 -3.04 -2.50
N SER A 139 -17.30 -1.91 -2.37
CA SER A 139 -16.13 -1.62 -3.17
C SER A 139 -14.88 -2.03 -2.41
N HIS A 140 -14.68 -3.35 -2.30
CA HIS A 140 -13.53 -3.95 -1.63
C HIS A 140 -12.61 -4.55 -2.68
N THR A 141 -11.37 -4.05 -2.72
CA THR A 141 -10.30 -4.66 -3.51
C THR A 141 -9.18 -5.07 -2.56
N SER A 142 -8.86 -6.36 -2.55
CA SER A 142 -7.77 -6.92 -1.74
C SER A 142 -6.55 -7.22 -2.60
N TYR A 143 -5.37 -6.94 -2.07
CA TYR A 143 -4.09 -7.23 -2.69
C TYR A 143 -3.20 -7.98 -1.70
N THR A 144 -2.69 -9.13 -2.13
CA THR A 144 -1.71 -9.92 -1.37
C THR A 144 -0.32 -9.62 -1.91
N VAL A 145 0.58 -9.21 -1.02
CA VAL A 145 1.98 -9.00 -1.35
C VAL A 145 2.63 -10.36 -1.62
N PRO A 146 3.31 -10.58 -2.75
CA PRO A 146 3.89 -11.87 -3.07
C PRO A 146 5.11 -12.17 -2.19
N TRP A 147 5.58 -13.42 -2.27
CA TRP A 147 6.83 -13.89 -1.63
C TRP A 147 6.83 -13.80 -0.09
N ASP A 148 5.66 -14.00 0.54
CA ASP A 148 5.46 -14.01 1.99
C ASP A 148 6.00 -12.75 2.71
N ALA A 149 6.04 -11.62 2.00
CA ALA A 149 6.39 -10.34 2.60
C ALA A 149 5.23 -9.84 3.46
N ARG A 150 5.55 -9.38 4.68
CA ARG A 150 4.56 -9.08 5.72
C ARG A 150 4.67 -7.65 6.22
N PHE A 151 3.54 -7.02 6.52
CA PHE A 151 3.51 -5.71 7.17
C PHE A 151 3.92 -5.84 8.62
N ARG A 152 5.01 -5.18 9.01
CA ARG A 152 5.48 -5.18 10.40
C ARG A 152 4.76 -4.15 11.25
N ALA A 153 4.75 -2.90 10.79
CA ALA A 153 4.23 -1.76 11.52
C ALA A 153 4.02 -0.60 10.55
N GLY A 154 3.13 0.33 10.91
CA GLY A 154 3.08 1.64 10.29
C GLY A 154 3.10 2.72 11.36
N LYS A 155 3.71 3.85 11.02
CA LYS A 155 3.75 5.04 11.88
C LYS A 155 3.38 6.27 11.08
N ARG A 156 2.70 7.16 11.78
CA ARG A 156 2.40 8.51 11.33
C ARG A 156 3.63 9.42 11.51
N GLY A 157 3.62 10.57 10.85
CA GLY A 157 4.66 11.59 11.00
C GLY A 157 4.84 12.14 12.41
N ASP A 158 3.85 12.00 13.28
CA ASP A 158 3.90 12.34 14.72
C ASP A 158 4.33 11.16 15.62
N GLY A 159 4.67 10.01 15.03
CA GLY A 159 5.16 8.82 15.72
C GLY A 159 4.06 7.89 16.26
N ALA A 160 2.78 8.26 16.16
CA ALA A 160 1.68 7.38 16.52
C ALA A 160 1.56 6.20 15.53
N ALA A 161 1.09 5.05 16.02
CA ALA A 161 0.86 3.89 15.16
C ALA A 161 -0.20 4.19 14.09
N ALA A 162 0.01 3.67 12.89
CA ALA A 162 -0.97 3.69 11.81
C ALA A 162 -0.98 2.35 11.07
N ASN A 163 -2.17 1.94 10.67
CA ASN A 163 -2.38 0.77 9.82
C ASN A 163 -3.32 1.07 8.66
N ALA A 164 -3.76 2.32 8.49
CA ALA A 164 -4.56 2.73 7.35
C ALA A 164 -4.13 4.11 6.83
N VAL A 165 -4.34 4.33 5.53
CA VAL A 165 -4.18 5.61 4.86
C VAL A 165 -5.44 5.92 4.06
N ALA A 166 -5.99 7.12 4.20
CA ALA A 166 -7.06 7.63 3.35
C ALA A 166 -6.46 8.60 2.33
N LEU A 167 -6.55 8.26 1.05
CA LEU A 167 -6.22 9.14 -0.07
C LEU A 167 -7.49 9.89 -0.44
N LEU A 168 -7.58 11.16 -0.06
CA LEU A 168 -8.78 11.98 -0.26
C LEU A 168 -8.50 13.12 -1.22
N ARG A 169 -9.35 13.25 -2.24
CA ARG A 169 -9.33 14.28 -3.25
C ARG A 169 -10.27 15.43 -2.87
N SER A 170 -9.76 16.64 -3.00
CA SER A 170 -10.56 17.86 -2.92
C SER A 170 -11.63 17.90 -4.02
N PRO A 171 -12.91 18.12 -3.68
CA PRO A 171 -13.99 18.30 -4.65
C PRO A 171 -13.76 19.50 -5.58
N THR A 172 -13.10 20.55 -5.09
CA THR A 172 -12.97 21.84 -5.79
C THR A 172 -11.60 22.08 -6.40
N SER A 173 -10.52 21.55 -5.80
CA SER A 173 -9.14 21.84 -6.19
C SER A 173 -8.39 20.66 -6.81
N SER A 174 -9.02 19.49 -6.97
CA SER A 174 -8.43 18.25 -7.49
C SER A 174 -7.18 17.72 -6.77
N GLN A 175 -6.72 18.40 -5.73
CA GLN A 175 -5.59 18.01 -4.89
C GLN A 175 -5.95 16.75 -4.09
N VAL A 176 -5.06 15.77 -4.10
CA VAL A 176 -5.16 14.57 -3.25
C VAL A 176 -4.26 14.75 -2.04
N GLU A 177 -4.79 14.43 -0.86
CA GLU A 177 -4.05 14.43 0.39
C GLU A 177 -4.19 13.06 1.07
N ALA A 178 -3.08 12.55 1.59
CA ALA A 178 -3.03 11.29 2.32
C ALA A 178 -3.19 11.55 3.82
N TYR A 179 -4.14 10.87 4.46
CA TYR A 179 -4.36 10.91 5.90
C TYR A 179 -4.04 9.54 6.51
N HIS A 180 -3.03 9.47 7.36
CA HIS A 180 -2.58 8.26 8.04
C HIS A 180 -3.25 8.14 9.40
N PHE A 181 -3.88 7.01 9.69
CA PHE A 181 -4.59 6.78 10.95
C PHE A 181 -4.54 5.31 11.36
N ALA A 182 -4.93 5.06 12.61
CA ALA A 182 -5.13 3.71 13.14
C ALA A 182 -6.61 3.36 13.10
N THR A 183 -6.94 2.15 12.67
CA THR A 183 -8.30 1.61 12.68
C THR A 183 -8.27 0.10 12.92
N THR A 184 -9.21 -0.39 13.70
CA THR A 184 -9.49 -1.84 13.81
C THR A 184 -10.71 -2.24 12.98
N ALA A 185 -11.41 -1.27 12.38
CA ALA A 185 -12.60 -1.51 11.60
C ALA A 185 -12.25 -2.03 10.21
N THR A 186 -12.87 -3.14 9.83
CA THR A 186 -12.92 -3.65 8.46
C THR A 186 -14.32 -3.36 7.92
N GLY A 187 -14.47 -2.39 7.00
CA GLY A 187 -15.75 -2.05 6.40
C GLY A 187 -16.08 -0.55 6.38
N VAL A 188 -17.27 -0.16 6.84
CA VAL A 188 -17.68 1.26 6.90
C VAL A 188 -16.86 1.99 7.95
N ILE A 189 -16.08 2.96 7.50
CA ILE A 189 -15.27 3.87 8.30
C ILE A 189 -15.75 5.27 7.95
N SER A 190 -16.25 5.99 8.95
CA SER A 190 -16.50 7.42 8.79
C SER A 190 -15.17 8.16 9.01
N LEU A 191 -14.74 8.89 8.00
CA LEU A 191 -13.46 9.61 8.00
C LEU A 191 -13.58 11.02 8.59
N TRP A 192 -14.75 11.37 9.15
CA TRP A 192 -15.00 12.70 9.71
C TRP A 192 -13.91 13.13 10.71
N ALA A 193 -13.56 12.27 11.67
CA ALA A 193 -12.53 12.56 12.67
C ALA A 193 -11.12 12.49 12.07
N VAL A 194 -10.90 11.62 11.10
CA VAL A 194 -9.61 11.45 10.41
C VAL A 194 -9.24 12.71 9.67
N VAL A 195 -10.19 13.44 9.09
CA VAL A 195 -9.89 14.61 8.25
C VAL A 195 -9.58 15.86 9.07
N VAL A 196 -10.24 16.07 10.22
CA VAL A 196 -10.13 17.35 10.96
C VAL A 196 -9.44 17.27 12.31
N ASN A 197 -9.29 16.07 12.88
CA ASN A 197 -8.61 15.92 14.15
C ASN A 197 -7.13 15.57 13.92
N PRO A 198 -6.19 16.50 14.16
CA PRO A 198 -4.77 16.26 13.95
C PRO A 198 -4.20 15.21 14.93
N VAL A 199 -4.91 14.90 16.02
CA VAL A 199 -4.56 13.80 16.91
C VAL A 199 -5.00 12.45 16.32
N ALA A 200 -6.08 12.44 15.53
CA ALA A 200 -6.62 11.22 14.92
C ALA A 200 -5.92 10.84 13.60
N SER A 201 -5.27 11.79 12.92
CA SER A 201 -4.49 11.51 11.71
C SER A 201 -3.27 12.41 11.50
N ALA A 202 -2.35 11.97 10.66
CA ALA A 202 -1.25 12.79 10.15
C ALA A 202 -1.21 12.76 8.62
N THR A 203 -0.66 13.79 7.99
CA THR A 203 -0.59 13.87 6.51
C THR A 203 0.65 13.19 5.91
N THR A 204 1.49 12.62 6.77
CA THR A 204 2.69 11.89 6.40
C THR A 204 2.76 10.63 7.24
N GLY A 205 3.36 9.58 6.68
CA GLY A 205 3.49 8.31 7.37
C GLY A 205 4.32 7.31 6.57
N SER A 206 4.76 6.27 7.26
CA SER A 206 5.54 5.17 6.71
C SER A 206 4.97 3.82 7.15
N TYR A 207 5.01 2.84 6.25
CA TYR A 207 4.60 1.46 6.51
C TYR A 207 5.74 0.52 6.19
N CYS A 208 6.15 -0.26 7.18
CA CYS A 208 7.32 -1.11 7.10
C CYS A 208 6.92 -2.55 6.79
N ILE A 209 7.69 -3.15 5.89
CA ILE A 209 7.44 -4.47 5.33
C ILE A 209 8.72 -5.27 5.47
N ASP A 210 8.57 -6.49 5.96
CA ASP A 210 9.65 -7.46 6.08
C ASP A 210 9.51 -8.56 5.04
N GLY A 211 10.65 -9.04 4.54
CA GLY A 211 10.70 -10.34 3.87
C GLY A 211 10.41 -11.50 4.83
N GLN A 212 10.13 -12.66 4.24
CA GLN A 212 9.81 -13.92 4.91
C GLN A 212 10.81 -14.30 6.02
N ASP A 213 12.09 -14.00 5.83
CA ASP A 213 13.18 -14.36 6.75
C ASP A 213 13.27 -13.45 8.01
N GLY A 214 12.47 -12.38 8.06
CA GLY A 214 12.42 -11.44 9.19
C GLY A 214 13.65 -10.56 9.32
N ALA A 215 13.45 -9.24 9.26
CA ALA A 215 14.44 -8.17 9.50
C ALA A 215 15.69 -8.11 8.60
N ILE A 216 16.04 -9.14 7.82
CA ILE A 216 17.19 -9.10 6.90
C ILE A 216 16.87 -8.18 5.70
N ASN A 217 15.71 -8.37 5.09
CA ASN A 217 15.20 -7.53 4.01
C ASN A 217 14.05 -6.70 4.56
N THR A 218 14.25 -5.38 4.65
CA THR A 218 13.24 -4.44 5.13
C THR A 218 13.05 -3.31 4.13
N ALA A 219 11.80 -2.88 3.98
CA ALA A 219 11.45 -1.74 3.16
C ALA A 219 10.37 -0.92 3.87
N ALA A 220 10.35 0.38 3.61
CA ALA A 220 9.34 1.30 4.08
C ALA A 220 8.65 1.94 2.87
N ILE A 221 7.33 1.84 2.82
CA ILE A 221 6.53 2.65 1.91
C ILE A 221 6.23 3.96 2.61
N THR A 222 6.66 5.06 2.01
CA THR A 222 6.39 6.42 2.48
C THR A 222 5.36 7.09 1.60
N PHE A 223 4.48 7.85 2.23
CA PHE A 223 3.54 8.72 1.55
C PHE A 223 3.95 10.17 1.85
N GLY A 224 4.46 10.84 0.83
CA GLY A 224 4.85 12.24 0.86
C GLY A 224 3.69 13.19 0.54
N ARG A 225 3.96 14.49 0.68
CA ARG A 225 3.02 15.58 0.30
C ARG A 225 3.08 15.95 -1.19
N ALA A 226 3.79 15.18 -2.02
CA ALA A 226 3.91 15.47 -3.43
C ALA A 226 2.56 15.28 -4.14
N GLN A 227 2.37 15.96 -5.27
CA GLN A 227 1.20 15.73 -6.13
C GLN A 227 1.54 14.65 -7.16
N GLY A 228 0.69 13.63 -7.26
CA GLY A 228 0.83 12.53 -8.21
C GLY A 228 1.24 11.20 -7.56
N SER A 229 1.31 10.14 -8.38
CA SER A 229 1.73 8.80 -7.94
C SER A 229 3.16 8.74 -7.40
N THR A 230 3.98 9.75 -7.70
CA THR A 230 5.33 9.97 -7.14
C THR A 230 5.33 10.34 -5.65
N ALA A 231 4.16 10.64 -5.07
CA ALA A 231 4.00 10.81 -3.63
C ALA A 231 4.17 9.51 -2.85
N ILE A 232 4.07 8.36 -3.54
CA ILE A 232 4.23 7.03 -2.96
C ILE A 232 5.62 6.54 -3.37
N ASN A 233 6.48 6.30 -2.39
CA ASN A 233 7.85 5.88 -2.63
C ASN A 233 8.24 4.71 -1.71
N ALA A 234 8.89 3.71 -2.28
CA ALA A 234 9.49 2.61 -1.56
C ALA A 234 10.96 2.90 -1.23
N VAL A 235 11.31 2.83 0.05
CA VAL A 235 12.68 2.94 0.54
C VAL A 235 13.14 1.57 1.01
N PHE A 236 14.19 1.04 0.39
CA PHE A 236 14.85 -0.22 0.78
C PHE A 236 15.91 0.03 1.85
N ASP A 237 16.29 -1.01 2.59
CA ASP A 237 17.33 -0.99 3.63
C ASP A 237 17.09 0.10 4.68
N VAL A 238 15.91 0.01 5.29
CA VAL A 238 15.43 0.98 6.25
C VAL A 238 16.34 0.97 7.49
N ALA A 239 17.20 1.97 7.62
CA ALA A 239 18.10 2.11 8.76
C ALA A 239 17.32 2.18 10.09
N ALA A 240 17.94 1.74 11.19
CA ALA A 240 17.42 1.90 12.54
C ALA A 240 17.22 3.40 12.84
N GLY A 241 15.98 3.88 12.70
CA GLY A 241 15.65 5.30 12.88
C GLY A 241 14.55 5.84 11.96
N VAL A 242 14.22 5.14 10.86
CA VAL A 242 12.97 5.42 10.15
C VAL A 242 11.82 4.96 11.05
N PRO A 243 10.71 5.73 11.15
CA PRO A 243 9.58 5.35 11.98
C PRO A 243 8.87 4.09 11.42
N CYS A 244 9.44 2.94 11.77
CA CYS A 244 8.79 1.68 12.04
C CYS A 244 8.70 1.57 13.59
#